data_AF-A0A3D0NYP9-F1
#
_entry.id   AF-A0A3D0NYP9-F1
#
_cell.length_a   1.000
_cell.length_b   1.000
_cell.length_c   1.000
_cell.angle_alpha   90.00
_cell.angle_beta   90.00
_cell.angle_gamma   90.00
#
_symmetry.space_group_name_H-M   'P 1'
#
loop_
_entity.id
_entity.type
_entity.pdbx_description
1 polymer ?
#
loop_
_entity_poly.entity_id
_entity_poly.type
_entity_poly.pdbx_seq_one_letter_code
_entity_poly.pdbx_strand_id
1 'polypeptide(L)' 'MDQAGAVVPGATVTISNPATGLSRSATSSSNGRFSFPGLPPSTYRIEVTA' A
#
# COMPACT_ATOMS: atom_id res chain seq x y z
N MET A 1 -12.67 15.48 -6.38
CA MET A 1 -12.99 14.37 -5.45
C MET A 1 -12.15 13.20 -5.93
N ASP A 2 -10.87 13.25 -5.58
CA ASP A 2 -9.83 12.37 -6.11
C ASP A 2 -8.76 12.32 -5.00
N GLN A 3 -9.10 11.60 -3.94
CA GLN A 3 -8.31 11.51 -2.70
C GLN A 3 -7.12 10.55 -2.88
N ALA A 4 -6.36 10.71 -3.97
CA ALA A 4 -5.04 10.08 -4.13
C ALA A 4 -3.90 11.01 -3.70
N GLY A 5 -4.21 12.27 -3.33
CA GLY A 5 -3.22 13.30 -2.99
C GLY A 5 -3.05 13.61 -1.51
N ALA A 6 -3.85 13.01 -0.61
CA ALA A 6 -3.71 13.25 0.82
C ALA A 6 -2.74 12.21 1.40
N VAL A 7 -1.49 12.61 1.64
CA VAL A 7 -0.59 11.85 2.50
C VAL A 7 -1.29 11.68 3.86
N VAL A 8 -1.61 10.42 4.23
CA VAL A 8 -2.18 10.10 5.53
C VAL A 8 -1.09 9.47 6.40
N PRO A 9 -0.53 10.23 7.37
CA PRO A 9 0.34 9.70 8.39
C PRO A 9 -0.34 8.56 9.15
N GLY A 10 0.32 7.42 9.32
CA GLY A 10 -0.22 6.32 10.12
C GLY A 10 -1.28 5.46 9.43
N ALA A 11 -1.59 5.72 8.15
CA ALA A 11 -2.50 4.85 7.39
C ALA A 11 -1.93 3.44 7.22
N THR A 12 -2.79 2.42 7.31
CA THR A 12 -2.41 1.05 7.01
C THR A 12 -2.55 0.80 5.51
N VAL A 13 -1.42 0.53 4.85
CA VAL A 13 -1.36 0.19 3.43
C VAL A 13 -1.26 -1.32 3.31
N THR A 14 -2.27 -1.94 2.73
CA THR A 14 -2.29 -3.36 2.41
C THR A 14 -2.10 -3.54 0.92
N ILE A 15 -1.14 -4.38 0.55
CA ILE A 15 -0.92 -4.81 -0.82
C ILE A 15 -1.27 -6.28 -0.95
N SER A 16 -1.94 -6.62 -2.05
CA SER A 16 -2.43 -7.96 -2.32
C SER A 16 -2.10 -8.31 -3.76
N ASN A 17 -1.44 -9.44 -3.98
CA ASN A 17 -1.24 -10.04 -5.29
C ASN A 17 -2.37 -11.06 -5.54
N PRO A 18 -3.39 -10.74 -6.33
CA PRO A 18 -4.46 -11.68 -6.64
C PRO A 18 -3.98 -12.89 -7.47
N ALA A 19 -2.85 -12.79 -8.17
CA ALA A 19 -2.30 -13.89 -8.97
C ALA A 19 -1.57 -14.94 -8.11
N THR A 20 -0.98 -14.54 -6.97
CA THR A 20 -0.22 -15.45 -6.10
C THR A 20 -0.81 -15.63 -4.70
N GLY A 21 -1.83 -14.84 -4.34
CA GLY A 21 -2.36 -14.78 -2.98
C GLY A 21 -1.44 -14.09 -1.96
N LEU A 22 -0.35 -13.45 -2.41
CA LEU A 22 0.59 -12.77 -1.51
C LEU A 22 -0.06 -11.50 -0.96
N SER A 23 -0.18 -11.37 0.37
CA SER A 23 -0.60 -10.13 1.02
C SER A 23 0.50 -9.59 1.93
N ARG A 24 0.69 -8.27 1.94
CA ARG A 24 1.59 -7.58 2.89
C ARG A 24 0.91 -6.30 3.35
N SER A 25 1.08 -5.97 4.62
CA SER A 25 0.65 -4.70 5.19
C SER A 25 1.87 -3.90 5.66
N ALA A 26 1.81 -2.58 5.49
CA ALA A 26 2.78 -1.65 6.04
C ALA A 26 2.08 -0.35 6.44
N THR A 27 2.52 0.24 7.54
CA THR A 27 2.02 1.54 7.98
C THR A 27 2.75 2.65 7.22
N SER A 28 1.99 3.62 6.71
CA SER A 28 2.51 4.79 6.03
C SER A 28 3.22 5.71 7.04
N SER A 29 4.38 6.22 6.65
CA SER A 29 5.17 7.12 7.49
C SER A 29 4.51 8.51 7.63
N SER A 30 5.06 9.38 8.47
CA SER A 30 4.53 10.73 8.74
C SER A 30 4.48 11.65 7.51
N ASN A 31 5.23 11.29 6.46
CA ASN A 31 5.24 11.96 5.16
C ASN A 31 4.41 11.22 4.10
N GLY A 32 3.61 10.23 4.50
CA GLY A 32 2.79 9.41 3.60
C GLY A 32 3.58 8.42 2.72
N ARG A 33 4.88 8.23 2.97
CA ARG A 33 5.69 7.23 2.23
C ARG A 33 5.52 5.84 2.85
N PHE A 34 5.37 4.87 1.97
CA PHE A 34 5.44 3.44 2.26
C PHE A 34 6.33 2.76 1.22
N SER A 35 6.87 1.58 1.53
CA SER A 35 7.74 0.83 0.61
C SER A 35 7.60 -0.66 0.84
N PHE A 36 7.52 -1.41 -0.27
CA PHE A 36 7.45 -2.86 -0.27
C PHE A 36 8.58 -3.43 -1.12
N PRO A 37 9.82 -3.49 -0.60
CA PRO A 37 10.94 -4.05 -1.34
C PRO A 37 10.75 -5.56 -1.54
N GLY A 38 11.31 -6.09 -2.64
CA GLY A 38 11.31 -7.52 -2.94
C GLY A 38 9.97 -8.07 -3.45
N LEU A 39 9.08 -7.22 -3.98
CA LEU A 39 7.90 -7.71 -4.69
C LEU A 39 8.28 -8.22 -6.08
N PRO A 40 7.92 -9.46 -6.43
CA PRO A 40 7.98 -9.94 -7.81
C PRO A 40 7.22 -9.00 -8.76
N PRO A 41 7.61 -8.88 -10.03
CA PRO A 41 6.82 -8.14 -11.01
C PRO A 41 5.45 -8.81 -11.21
N SER A 42 4.39 -8.11 -10.81
CA SER A 42 3.01 -8.59 -10.91
C SER A 42 2.03 -7.42 -10.74
N THR A 43 0.74 -7.66 -11.00
CA THR A 43 -0.31 -6.67 -10.73
C THR A 43 -0.72 -6.79 -9.27
N TYR A 44 -0.41 -5.75 -8.48
CA TYR A 44 -0.80 -5.68 -7.08
C TYR A 44 -2.01 -4.77 -6.91
N ARG A 45 -2.94 -5.18 -6.07
CA ARG A 45 -4.01 -4.32 -5.55
C ARG A 45 -3.50 -3.66 -4.29
N ILE A 46 -3.64 -2.33 -4.21
CA ILE A 46 -3.24 -1.53 -3.06
C ILE A 46 -4.52 -1.00 -2.41
N GLU A 47 -4.63 -1.19 -1.10
CA GLU A 47 -5.75 -0.73 -0.29
C GLU A 47 -5.19 0.07 0.88
N VAL A 48 -5.69 1.28 1.06
CA VAL A 48 -5.21 2.21 2.09
C VAL A 48 -6.37 2.50 3.03
N THR A 49 -6.18 2.19 4.31
CA THR A 49 -7.14 2.52 5.38
C THR A 49 -6.51 3.56 6.31
N ALA A 50 -7.22 4.65 6.53
CA ALA A 50 -6.84 5.80 7.36
C ALA A 50 -7.55 5.76 8.72
#